data_AF-A0A914U9Z9-F1
#
_entry.id   AF-A0A914U9Z9-F1
#
_cell.length_a   1.000
_cell.length_b   1.000
_cell.length_c   1.000
_cell.angle_alpha   90.00
_cell.angle_beta   90.00
_cell.angle_gamma   90.00
#
_symmetry.space_group_name_H-M   'P 1'
#
loop_
_entity.id
_entity.type
_entity.pdbx_description
1 polymer ?
#
loop_
_entity_poly.entity_id
_entity_poly.type
_entity_poly.pdbx_seq_one_letter_code
_entity_poly.pdbx_strand_id
1 'polypeptide(L)'
;LQTGLCLDTLQRNENKGTVILGIFSCQGGKGSEAQFYSLSKDDELRRETTCVDVQGTREQKAVLRDCSTVNRSKFKVEDKRFVHTRTGLCLDGTGLESGSDLFFAPCNASNMGQQWVFEKYLEHV
;
A
#
# COMPACT_ATOMS: atom_id res chain seq x y z
N LEU A 1 2.11 18.22 2.66
CA LEU A 1 0.74 18.23 2.10
C LEU A 1 0.26 16.79 2.01
N GLN A 2 -0.91 16.51 2.59
CA GLN A 2 -1.61 15.24 2.40
C GLN A 2 -2.44 15.38 1.11
N THR A 3 -2.32 14.42 0.18
CA THR A 3 -2.91 14.51 -1.17
C THR A 3 -4.43 14.26 -1.19
N GLY A 4 -5.01 13.82 -0.06
CA GLY A 4 -6.41 13.38 0.01
C GLY A 4 -6.67 12.05 -0.72
N LEU A 5 -5.60 11.33 -1.10
CA LEU A 5 -5.66 10.01 -1.73
C LEU A 5 -5.21 8.94 -0.74
N CYS A 6 -5.93 7.83 -0.73
CA CYS A 6 -5.74 6.68 0.14
C CYS A 6 -5.55 5.43 -0.70
N LEU A 7 -4.83 4.45 -0.16
CA LEU A 7 -4.80 3.10 -0.75
C LEU A 7 -6.24 2.57 -0.82
N ASP A 8 -6.60 1.97 -1.93
CA ASP A 8 -7.95 1.46 -2.18
C ASP A 8 -7.87 0.25 -3.11
N THR A 9 -8.77 -0.72 -2.91
CA THR A 9 -8.87 -1.91 -3.77
C THR A 9 -9.56 -1.61 -5.10
N LEU A 10 -10.06 -0.39 -5.29
CA LEU A 10 -10.84 0.09 -6.45
C LEU A 10 -12.02 -0.82 -6.79
N GLN A 11 -12.65 -1.36 -5.73
CA GLN A 11 -13.74 -2.34 -5.82
C GLN A 11 -13.36 -3.61 -6.61
N ARG A 12 -12.06 -3.88 -6.75
CA ARG A 12 -11.57 -5.09 -7.42
C ARG A 12 -11.79 -6.29 -6.52
N ASN A 13 -12.16 -7.41 -7.14
CA ASN A 13 -12.55 -8.61 -6.41
C ASN A 13 -11.31 -9.35 -5.88
N GLU A 14 -11.07 -9.24 -4.58
CA GLU A 14 -9.98 -9.92 -3.86
C GLU A 14 -10.13 -11.46 -3.81
N ASN A 15 -11.35 -11.99 -3.99
CA ASN A 15 -11.59 -13.44 -4.03
C ASN A 15 -11.14 -14.11 -5.34
N LYS A 16 -10.63 -13.35 -6.32
CA LYS A 16 -10.16 -13.86 -7.61
C LYS A 16 -8.64 -13.97 -7.73
N GLY A 17 -7.92 -13.84 -6.61
CA GLY A 17 -6.46 -13.98 -6.55
C GLY A 17 -5.75 -12.64 -6.40
N THR A 18 -4.67 -12.44 -7.15
CA THR A 18 -3.86 -11.21 -7.05
C THR A 18 -4.62 -10.01 -7.59
N VAL A 19 -4.73 -8.96 -6.76
CA VAL A 19 -5.39 -7.70 -7.11
C VAL A 19 -4.35 -6.60 -7.25
N ILE A 20 -4.42 -5.82 -8.32
CA ILE A 20 -3.59 -4.60 -8.42
C ILE A 20 -4.16 -3.57 -7.44
N LEU A 21 -3.29 -3.09 -6.56
CA LEU A 21 -3.64 -2.06 -5.59
C LEU A 21 -3.73 -0.70 -6.28
N GLY A 22 -4.71 0.11 -5.92
CA GLY A 22 -4.87 1.45 -6.45
C GLY A 22 -4.92 2.52 -5.37
N ILE A 23 -5.13 3.76 -5.80
CA ILE A 23 -5.49 4.87 -4.92
C ILE A 23 -6.86 5.40 -5.25
N PHE A 24 -7.58 5.84 -4.24
CA PHE A 24 -8.83 6.56 -4.41
C PHE A 24 -8.90 7.74 -3.45
N SER A 25 -9.83 8.65 -3.71
CA SER A 25 -10.14 9.73 -2.76
C SER A 25 -10.42 9.13 -1.38
N CYS A 26 -9.76 9.65 -0.35
CA CYS A 26 -9.93 9.17 1.03
C CYS A 26 -11.39 9.33 1.44
N GLN A 27 -12.03 8.22 1.82
CA GLN A 27 -13.43 8.20 2.23
C GLN A 27 -13.48 8.40 3.75
N GLY A 28 -13.69 9.65 4.18
CA GLY A 28 -13.78 10.01 5.59
C GLY A 28 -14.93 9.30 6.35
N GLY A 29 -14.94 9.41 7.69
CA GLY A 29 -15.97 8.79 8.54
C GLY A 29 -15.62 7.35 8.98
N LYS A 30 -16.54 6.39 8.82
CA LYS A 30 -16.30 4.97 9.14
C LYS A 30 -15.38 4.25 8.13
N GLY A 31 -14.91 4.96 7.09
CA GLY A 31 -14.09 4.40 6.00
C GLY A 31 -14.86 3.40 5.15
N SER A 32 -14.43 3.18 3.90
CA SER A 32 -14.78 1.96 3.18
C SER A 32 -13.81 0.86 3.61
N GLU A 33 -14.31 -0.36 3.76
CA GLU A 33 -13.50 -1.57 3.97
C GLU A 33 -12.37 -1.70 2.92
N ALA A 34 -12.53 -1.11 1.74
CA ALA A 34 -11.52 -1.07 0.69
C ALA A 34 -10.26 -0.25 1.05
N GLN A 35 -10.34 0.68 2.01
CA GLN A 35 -9.28 1.62 2.36
C GLN A 35 -8.59 1.30 3.71
N PHE A 36 -8.97 0.21 4.36
CA PHE A 36 -8.38 -0.18 5.65
C PHE A 36 -7.16 -1.07 5.45
N TYR A 37 -6.02 -0.56 5.89
CA TYR A 37 -4.74 -1.26 5.89
C TYR A 37 -4.12 -1.20 7.28
N SER A 38 -3.31 -2.20 7.58
CA SER A 38 -2.55 -2.27 8.82
C SER A 38 -1.09 -2.56 8.53
N LEU A 39 -0.19 -2.06 9.37
CA LEU A 39 1.19 -2.52 9.40
C LEU A 39 1.29 -3.55 10.53
N SER A 40 1.62 -4.80 10.20
CA SER A 40 1.73 -5.89 11.17
C SER A 40 3.03 -5.79 11.99
N LYS A 41 3.09 -6.53 13.11
CA LYS A 41 4.34 -6.70 13.89
C LYS A 41 5.44 -7.44 13.12
N ASP A 42 5.07 -8.09 12.02
CA ASP A 42 5.98 -8.81 11.13
C ASP A 42 6.43 -7.96 9.93
N ASP A 43 6.20 -6.64 10.00
CA ASP A 43 6.52 -5.63 8.99
C ASP A 43 5.74 -5.80 7.67
N GLU A 44 4.56 -6.42 7.68
CA GLU A 44 3.75 -6.56 6.48
C GLU A 44 2.69 -5.46 6.41
N LEU A 45 2.53 -4.83 5.24
CA LEU A 45 1.40 -3.95 4.97
C LEU A 45 0.22 -4.82 4.52
N ARG A 46 -0.83 -4.91 5.34
CA ARG A 46 -1.89 -5.92 5.24
C ARG A 46 -3.27 -5.32 5.04
N ARG A 47 -4.11 -6.04 4.30
CA ARG A 47 -5.57 -5.91 4.27
C ARG A 47 -6.18 -7.28 4.57
N GLU A 48 -6.74 -7.45 5.76
CA GLU A 48 -7.30 -8.73 6.24
C GLU A 48 -6.31 -9.92 6.06
N THR A 49 -6.60 -10.83 5.12
CA THR A 49 -5.79 -12.02 4.79
C THR A 49 -4.76 -11.77 3.69
N THR A 50 -4.79 -10.60 3.05
CA THR A 50 -3.88 -10.22 1.96
C THR A 50 -2.81 -9.22 2.40
N CYS A 51 -1.69 -9.26 1.70
CA CYS A 51 -0.49 -8.46 1.94
C CYS A 51 -0.12 -7.70 0.67
N VAL A 52 0.31 -6.46 0.85
CA VAL A 52 0.86 -5.63 -0.23
C VAL A 52 2.21 -6.18 -0.66
N ASP A 53 2.45 -6.22 -1.95
CA ASP A 53 3.71 -6.67 -2.53
C ASP A 53 3.96 -6.07 -3.91
N VAL A 54 5.13 -6.37 -4.47
CA VAL A 54 5.58 -5.94 -5.78
C VAL A 54 5.35 -7.06 -6.80
N GLN A 55 4.76 -6.72 -7.96
CA GLN A 55 4.63 -7.61 -9.09
C GLN A 55 5.13 -6.98 -10.40
N GLY A 56 5.80 -7.79 -11.21
CA GLY A 56 6.33 -7.39 -12.52
C GLY A 56 7.76 -6.88 -12.45
N THR A 57 8.44 -6.86 -13.61
CA THR A 57 9.85 -6.46 -13.72
C THR A 57 10.03 -5.04 -14.22
N ARG A 58 9.10 -4.52 -15.03
CA ARG A 58 9.16 -3.17 -15.63
C ARG A 58 8.30 -2.16 -14.87
N GLU A 59 7.02 -2.45 -14.69
CA GLU A 59 6.05 -1.53 -14.09
C GLU A 59 5.97 -1.64 -12.55
N GLN A 60 6.65 -2.63 -11.95
CA GLN A 60 6.76 -2.86 -10.50
C GLN A 60 5.46 -2.53 -9.74
N LYS A 61 4.33 -3.09 -10.20
CA LYS A 61 3.00 -2.76 -9.69
C LYS A 61 2.86 -3.16 -8.23
N ALA A 62 2.14 -2.36 -7.47
CA ALA A 62 1.70 -2.76 -6.14
C ALA A 62 0.49 -3.69 -6.26
N VAL A 63 0.54 -4.81 -5.56
CA VAL A 63 -0.52 -5.82 -5.58
C VAL A 63 -0.90 -6.27 -4.17
N LEU A 64 -2.13 -6.71 -4.01
CA LEU A 64 -2.60 -7.50 -2.90
C LEU A 64 -2.59 -8.98 -3.29
N ARG A 65 -1.99 -9.81 -2.45
CA ARG A 65 -1.99 -11.26 -2.57
C ARG A 65 -2.09 -11.90 -1.20
N ASP A 66 -2.48 -13.17 -1.14
CA ASP A 66 -2.51 -13.91 0.13
C ASP A 66 -1.18 -13.80 0.88
N CYS A 67 -1.27 -13.49 2.16
CA CYS A 67 -0.09 -13.38 3.01
C CYS A 67 0.61 -14.74 3.13
N SER A 68 1.90 -14.78 2.83
CA SER A 68 2.70 -16.01 2.93
C SER A 68 3.29 -16.15 4.33
N THR A 69 3.32 -17.36 4.89
CA THR A 69 4.06 -17.63 6.14
C THR A 69 5.55 -17.83 5.92
N VAL A 70 5.99 -18.09 4.69
CA VAL A 70 7.38 -18.42 4.33
C VAL A 70 8.05 -17.25 3.62
N ASN A 71 7.40 -16.69 2.60
CA ASN A 71 7.94 -15.62 1.76
C ASN A 71 7.20 -14.30 2.04
N ARG A 72 7.31 -13.82 3.28
CA ARG A 72 6.65 -12.59 3.73
C ARG A 72 7.20 -11.36 3.01
N SER A 73 6.31 -10.42 2.74
CA SER A 73 6.64 -9.19 2.03
C SER A 73 6.68 -8.06 3.02
N LYS A 74 7.92 -7.76 3.42
CA LYS A 74 8.20 -6.87 4.55
C LYS A 74 8.50 -5.47 4.07
N PHE A 75 8.11 -4.51 4.89
CA PHE A 75 8.25 -3.08 4.67
C PHE A 75 8.95 -2.44 5.84
N LYS A 76 9.99 -1.66 5.56
CA LYS A 76 10.53 -0.73 6.53
C LYS A 76 9.85 0.62 6.36
N VAL A 77 9.50 1.27 7.47
CA VAL A 77 8.98 2.64 7.44
C VAL A 77 10.15 3.60 7.68
N GLU A 78 10.51 4.39 6.67
CA GLU A 78 11.58 5.38 6.74
C GLU A 78 11.06 6.76 6.33
N ASP A 79 11.00 7.70 7.27
CA ASP A 79 10.49 9.06 7.01
C ASP A 79 9.14 9.06 6.28
N LYS A 80 8.19 8.24 6.76
CA LYS A 80 6.86 8.03 6.17
C LYS A 80 6.84 7.31 4.83
N ARG A 81 7.96 6.76 4.37
CA ARG A 81 8.02 5.94 3.15
C ARG A 81 7.92 4.46 3.52
N PHE A 82 7.09 3.71 2.79
CA PHE A 82 7.05 2.25 2.89
C PHE A 82 8.06 1.65 1.91
N VAL A 83 9.21 1.23 2.45
CA VAL A 83 10.32 0.64 1.68
C VAL A 83 10.16 -0.88 1.66
N HIS A 84 9.89 -1.45 0.50
CA HIS A 84 9.80 -2.90 0.33
C HIS A 84 11.20 -3.53 0.45
N THR A 85 11.43 -4.25 1.55
CA THR A 85 12.75 -4.72 2.00
C THR A 85 13.51 -5.55 0.97
N ARG A 86 12.82 -6.43 0.22
CA ARG A 86 13.46 -7.32 -0.76
C ARG A 86 13.91 -6.58 -2.02
N THR A 87 13.18 -5.55 -2.46
CA THR A 87 13.50 -4.82 -3.71
C THR A 87 14.20 -3.49 -3.46
N GLY A 88 14.13 -2.94 -2.24
CA GLY A 88 14.62 -1.60 -1.91
C GLY A 88 13.79 -0.46 -2.52
N LEU A 89 12.63 -0.77 -3.12
CA LEU A 89 11.76 0.23 -3.74
C LEU A 89 10.73 0.77 -2.75
N CYS A 90 10.32 2.01 -2.96
CA CYS A 90 9.30 2.68 -2.16
C CYS A 90 7.94 2.58 -2.84
N LEU A 91 6.88 2.40 -2.05
CA LEU A 91 5.50 2.56 -2.54
C LEU A 91 5.32 4.01 -3.02
N ASP A 92 4.87 4.19 -4.26
CA ASP A 92 4.92 5.47 -4.96
C ASP A 92 3.58 5.77 -5.65
N GLY A 93 2.95 6.89 -5.27
CA GLY A 93 1.73 7.44 -5.87
C GLY A 93 1.96 8.78 -6.56
N THR A 94 3.17 9.08 -7.00
CA THR A 94 3.55 10.37 -7.58
C THR A 94 2.84 10.61 -8.90
N GLY A 95 2.17 11.76 -9.00
CA GLY A 95 1.45 12.15 -10.22
C GLY A 95 0.22 11.30 -10.52
N LEU A 96 -0.22 10.46 -9.58
CA LEU A 96 -1.40 9.64 -9.76
C LEU A 96 -2.67 10.38 -9.38
N GLU A 97 -3.75 10.09 -10.10
CA GLU A 97 -5.10 10.58 -9.84
C GLU A 97 -5.95 9.49 -9.16
N SER A 98 -7.07 9.90 -8.55
CA SER A 98 -8.04 8.97 -7.95
C SER A 98 -8.50 7.92 -8.98
N GLY A 99 -8.37 6.64 -8.65
CA GLY A 99 -8.65 5.51 -9.54
C GLY A 99 -7.42 4.93 -10.26
N SER A 100 -6.23 5.50 -10.06
CA SER A 100 -4.98 5.00 -10.65
C SER A 100 -4.42 3.78 -9.91
N ASP A 101 -3.64 2.97 -10.62
CA ASP A 101 -2.87 1.86 -10.05
C ASP A 101 -1.61 2.35 -9.33
N LEU A 102 -1.31 1.77 -8.17
CA LEU A 102 -0.08 2.01 -7.43
C LEU A 102 1.08 1.20 -7.97
N PHE A 103 2.28 1.74 -7.80
CA PHE A 103 3.52 1.10 -8.20
C PHE A 103 4.62 1.34 -7.18
N PHE A 104 5.76 0.70 -7.43
CA PHE A 104 6.98 0.86 -6.66
C PHE A 104 8.05 1.53 -7.52
N ALA A 105 8.77 2.47 -6.92
CA ALA A 105 9.82 3.24 -7.59
C ALA A 105 11.05 3.41 -6.68
N PRO A 106 12.21 3.82 -7.23
CA PRO A 106 13.37 4.17 -6.41
C PRO A 106 13.01 5.20 -5.34
N CYS A 107 13.47 4.95 -4.12
CA CYS A 107 13.15 5.80 -2.99
C CYS A 107 13.76 7.20 -3.11
N ASN A 108 12.94 8.23 -2.87
CA ASN A 108 13.33 9.64 -2.87
C ASN A 108 12.70 10.34 -1.67
N ALA A 109 13.54 10.79 -0.72
CA ALA A 109 13.08 11.42 0.52
C ALA A 109 12.31 12.74 0.30
N SER A 110 12.64 13.47 -0.78
CA SER A 110 11.97 14.72 -1.15
C SER A 110 10.67 14.49 -1.92
N ASN A 111 10.37 13.25 -2.31
CA ASN A 111 9.18 12.93 -3.08
C ASN A 111 7.96 12.76 -2.16
N MET A 112 7.07 13.75 -2.17
CA MET A 112 5.83 13.73 -1.40
C MET A 112 4.89 12.58 -1.84
N GLY A 113 4.96 12.12 -3.08
CA GLY A 113 4.17 10.98 -3.58
C GLY A 113 4.59 9.63 -3.01
N GLN A 114 5.73 9.56 -2.31
CA GLN A 114 6.19 8.37 -1.59
C GLN A 114 5.96 8.45 -0.08
N GLN A 115 5.36 9.54 0.42
CA GLN A 115 5.12 9.72 1.85
C GLN A 115 3.68 9.34 2.20
N TRP A 116 3.54 8.35 3.06
CA TRP A 116 2.29 7.75 3.46
C TRP A 116 2.10 7.88 4.97
N VAL A 117 0.85 8.09 5.39
CA VAL A 117 0.47 8.18 6.80
C VAL A 117 -0.77 7.35 7.04
N PHE A 118 -0.87 6.77 8.24
CA PHE A 118 -2.14 6.21 8.71
C PHE A 118 -2.97 7.36 9.29
N GLU A 119 -4.14 7.62 8.71
CA GLU A 119 -5.01 8.70 9.16
C GLU A 119 -5.70 8.37 10.50
N LYS A 120 -5.93 7.08 10.77
CA LYS A 120 -6.49 6.58 12.02
C LYS A 120 -5.65 5.42 12.54
N TYR A 121 -5.09 5.60 13.73
CA TYR A 121 -4.46 4.52 14.47
C TYR A 121 -5.54 3.85 15.31
N LEU A 122 -5.97 2.65 14.90
CA LEU A 122 -6.68 1.75 15.81
C LEU A 122 -5.61 0.96 16.54
N GLU A 123 -5.20 1.43 17.72
CA GLU A 123 -4.47 0.60 18.66
C GLU A 123 -5.45 -0.47 19.16
N HIS A 124 -5.20 -1.73 18.81
CA HIS A 124 -5.88 -2.83 19.48
C HIS A 124 -5.35 -2.89 20.91
N VAL A 125 -6.11 -2.30 21.84
CA VAL A 125 -5.96 -2.43 23.29
C VAL A 125 -6.25 -3.87 23.70
#